data_AF-A0A7H8NDC9-F1
#
_entry.id   AF-A0A7H8NDC9-F1
#
_cell.length_a   1.000
_cell.length_b   1.000
_cell.length_c   1.000
_cell.angle_alpha   90.00
_cell.angle_beta   90.00
_cell.angle_gamma   90.00
#
_symmetry.space_group_name_H-M   'P 1'
#
loop_
_entity.id
_entity.type
_entity.pdbx_description
1 polymer ?
#
loop_
_entity_poly.entity_id
_entity_poly.type
_entity_poly.pdbx_seq_one_letter_code
_entity_poly.pdbx_strand_id
1 'polypeptide(L)'
;MRRQLLSAIAGTRDQCRPDLTLTYAVHNAFRRDAALLMSASYSEDVRDGASIRAGWQTFKRHMAMQRSAKDSVLWPALRARLAGRPRELELLESMEAENAEMDPLIRKIDAALSHDRRFRLREYAEDFSTSLLRHLDHEEAEAIPLLQSVLSQQEWRAYCDEQRRQVGYKGAPSFFPWLLDGAPDSTRSQILDLLSPPLRFLCRTVWQPRYERVPHWELTSAA
;
A
#
# COMPACT_ATOMS: atom_id res chain seq x y z
N MET A 1 -22.24 -11.91 -20.06
CA MET A 1 -21.69 -12.88 -19.08
C MET A 1 -20.35 -12.48 -18.42
N ARG A 2 -19.78 -11.29 -18.66
CA ARG A 2 -18.46 -10.90 -18.11
C ARG A 2 -18.49 -10.17 -16.75
N ARG A 3 -19.68 -9.80 -16.25
CA ARG A 3 -19.88 -9.06 -14.98
C ARG A 3 -19.99 -9.94 -13.73
N GLN A 4 -20.20 -11.25 -13.86
CA GLN A 4 -20.37 -12.17 -12.71
C GLN A 4 -19.06 -12.76 -12.15
N LEU A 5 -17.92 -12.55 -12.81
CA LEU A 5 -16.63 -13.15 -12.40
C LEU A 5 -15.72 -12.22 -11.56
N LEU A 6 -16.14 -10.99 -11.30
CA LEU A 6 -15.44 -10.04 -10.42
C LEU A 6 -15.88 -10.12 -8.94
N SER A 7 -16.86 -11.00 -8.64
CA SER A 7 -17.44 -11.17 -7.30
C SER A 7 -16.67 -12.13 -6.38
N ALA A 8 -15.66 -12.87 -6.86
CA ALA A 8 -15.14 -14.03 -6.13
C ALA A 8 -14.05 -13.71 -5.07
N ILE A 9 -13.73 -12.44 -4.84
CA ILE A 9 -12.81 -12.04 -3.76
C ILE A 9 -13.55 -11.72 -2.46
N ALA A 10 -14.81 -11.27 -2.52
CA ALA A 10 -15.54 -10.77 -1.36
C ALA A 10 -16.49 -11.80 -0.74
N GLY A 11 -16.40 -11.99 0.58
CA GLY A 11 -17.50 -12.53 1.37
C GLY A 11 -18.67 -11.54 1.44
N THR A 12 -19.90 -12.05 1.51
CA THR A 12 -21.15 -11.29 1.64
C THR A 12 -21.21 -10.54 2.97
N ARG A 13 -20.63 -9.34 3.04
CA ARG A 13 -21.01 -8.34 4.03
C ARG A 13 -21.47 -7.08 3.29
N ASP A 14 -22.76 -6.80 3.44
CA ASP A 14 -23.37 -5.54 3.02
C ASP A 14 -22.88 -4.43 3.99
N GLN A 15 -21.74 -3.82 3.70
CA GLN A 15 -21.16 -2.77 4.55
C GLN A 15 -21.63 -1.38 4.09
N CYS A 16 -22.49 -0.78 4.91
CA CYS A 16 -23.07 0.56 4.74
C CYS A 16 -22.26 1.69 5.38
N ARG A 17 -20.96 1.43 5.65
CA ARG A 17 -19.94 2.43 5.98
C ARG A 17 -18.61 1.99 5.36
N PRO A 18 -17.71 2.93 5.00
CA PRO A 18 -16.40 2.58 4.49
C PRO A 18 -15.61 1.85 5.58
N ASP A 19 -15.50 0.54 5.45
CA ASP A 19 -14.60 -0.29 6.27
C ASP A 19 -13.16 0.09 5.89
N LEU A 20 -12.53 0.89 6.75
CA LEU A 20 -11.18 1.42 6.56
C LEU A 20 -10.10 0.41 6.97
N THR A 21 -10.46 -0.79 7.45
CA THR A 21 -9.47 -1.78 7.90
C THR A 21 -8.45 -2.08 6.80
N LEU A 22 -8.89 -2.23 5.55
CA LEU A 22 -7.96 -2.47 4.44
C LEU A 22 -7.07 -1.26 4.18
N THR A 23 -7.62 -0.04 4.21
CA THR A 23 -6.85 1.20 4.02
C THR A 23 -5.74 1.34 5.07
N TYR A 24 -6.08 1.22 6.35
CA TYR A 24 -5.08 1.31 7.42
C TYR A 24 -4.10 0.14 7.41
N ALA A 25 -4.51 -1.07 7.01
CA ALA A 25 -3.59 -2.19 6.84
C ALA A 25 -2.55 -1.91 5.75
N VAL A 26 -2.97 -1.32 4.62
CA VAL A 26 -2.05 -0.92 3.56
C VAL A 26 -1.09 0.16 4.04
N HIS A 27 -1.58 1.17 4.76
CA HIS A 27 -0.71 2.23 5.31
C HIS A 27 0.30 1.66 6.31
N ASN A 28 -0.12 0.77 7.21
CA ASN A 28 0.78 0.10 8.15
C ASN A 28 1.83 -0.75 7.45
N ALA A 29 1.47 -1.45 6.36
CA ALA A 29 2.45 -2.19 5.55
C ALA A 29 3.46 -1.26 4.87
N PHE A 30 3.06 -0.07 4.42
CA PHE A 30 4.00 0.96 3.93
C PHE A 30 4.91 1.50 5.03
N ARG A 31 4.36 1.78 6.22
CA ARG A 31 5.17 2.22 7.38
C ARG A 31 6.21 1.17 7.76
N ARG A 32 5.83 -0.12 7.76
CA ARG A 32 6.74 -1.25 7.98
C ARG A 32 7.86 -1.27 6.95
N ASP A 33 7.53 -1.24 5.66
CA ASP A 33 8.52 -1.31 4.58
C ASP A 33 9.46 -0.08 4.58
N ALA A 34 8.97 1.11 4.96
CA ALA A 34 9.81 2.29 5.14
C ALA A 34 10.81 2.10 6.29
N ALA A 35 10.37 1.55 7.43
CA ALA A 35 11.27 1.21 8.53
C ALA A 35 12.31 0.17 8.13
N LEU A 36 11.91 -0.85 7.36
CA LEU A 36 12.80 -1.89 6.84
C LEU A 36 13.83 -1.32 5.85
N LEU A 37 13.41 -0.41 4.95
CA LEU A 37 14.33 0.31 4.06
C LEU A 37 15.34 1.15 4.85
N MET A 38 14.88 1.85 5.89
CA MET A 38 15.74 2.62 6.78
C MET A 38 16.77 1.72 7.46
N SER A 39 16.34 0.65 8.13
CA SER A 39 17.24 -0.31 8.78
C SER A 39 18.24 -0.93 7.80
N ALA A 40 17.80 -1.23 6.57
CA ALA A 40 18.67 -1.70 5.50
C ALA A 40 19.73 -0.68 5.06
N SER A 41 19.40 0.61 5.10
CA SER A 41 20.32 1.69 4.73
C SER A 41 21.40 1.98 5.79
N TYR A 42 21.16 1.61 7.05
CA TYR A 42 22.13 1.78 8.14
C TYR A 42 23.10 0.61 8.25
N SER A 43 22.72 -0.57 7.79
CA SER A 43 23.54 -1.78 7.92
C SER A 43 24.73 -1.74 6.96
N GLU A 44 25.93 -1.85 7.50
CA GLU A 44 27.17 -2.04 6.72
C GLU A 44 27.31 -3.50 6.23
N ASP A 45 26.67 -4.45 6.93
CA ASP A 45 26.73 -5.90 6.70
C ASP A 45 25.67 -6.43 5.73
N VAL A 46 25.09 -5.57 4.89
CA VAL A 46 24.09 -6.01 3.91
C VAL A 46 24.77 -6.81 2.80
N ARG A 47 24.94 -8.12 3.02
CA ARG A 47 25.43 -9.04 1.99
C ARG A 47 24.39 -9.27 0.89
N ASP A 48 23.09 -9.25 1.21
CA ASP A 48 22.05 -9.54 0.22
C ASP A 48 21.28 -8.30 -0.27
N GLY A 49 21.91 -7.57 -1.20
CA GLY A 49 21.23 -6.50 -1.94
C GLY A 49 20.05 -6.99 -2.79
N ALA A 50 19.94 -8.29 -3.09
CA ALA A 50 18.81 -8.83 -3.83
C ALA A 50 17.54 -8.89 -2.96
N SER A 51 17.66 -9.25 -1.67
CA SER A 51 16.53 -9.21 -0.73
C SER A 51 15.96 -7.80 -0.55
N ILE A 52 16.82 -6.78 -0.38
CA ILE A 52 16.37 -5.38 -0.30
C ILE A 52 15.70 -4.95 -1.60
N ARG A 53 16.29 -5.28 -2.76
CA ARG A 53 15.66 -5.00 -4.05
C ARG A 53 14.30 -5.67 -4.17
N ALA A 54 14.14 -6.91 -3.73
CA ALA A 54 12.88 -7.64 -3.78
C ALA A 54 11.80 -6.99 -2.88
N GLY A 55 12.18 -6.59 -1.67
CA GLY A 55 11.33 -5.80 -0.77
C GLY A 55 10.91 -4.47 -1.41
N TRP A 56 11.87 -3.72 -1.93
CA TRP A 56 11.63 -2.42 -2.58
C TRP A 56 10.75 -2.53 -3.84
N GLN A 57 10.94 -3.55 -4.68
CA GLN A 57 10.04 -3.78 -5.83
C GLN A 57 8.62 -4.14 -5.38
N THR A 58 8.46 -4.83 -4.25
CA THR A 58 7.15 -5.13 -3.67
C THR A 58 6.46 -3.88 -3.17
N PHE A 59 7.18 -3.05 -2.41
CA PHE A 59 6.72 -1.74 -1.97
C PHE A 59 6.23 -0.88 -3.14
N LYS A 60 7.09 -0.67 -4.16
CA LYS A 60 6.77 0.18 -5.32
C LYS A 60 5.57 -0.31 -6.10
N ARG A 61 5.43 -1.63 -6.27
CA ARG A 61 4.29 -2.23 -6.97
C ARG A 61 2.98 -1.87 -6.26
N HIS A 62 2.92 -2.05 -4.93
CA HIS A 62 1.70 -1.75 -4.18
C HIS A 62 1.42 -0.23 -4.11
N MET A 63 2.46 0.60 -3.99
CA MET A 63 2.34 2.06 -4.09
C MET A 63 1.76 2.51 -5.43
N ALA A 64 2.27 1.99 -6.55
CA ALA A 64 1.78 2.31 -7.88
C ALA A 64 0.30 1.90 -8.06
N MET A 65 -0.09 0.76 -7.52
CA MET A 65 -1.48 0.29 -7.55
C MET A 65 -2.42 1.19 -6.75
N GLN A 66 -2.04 1.59 -5.52
CA GLN A 66 -2.86 2.50 -4.72
C GLN A 66 -3.00 3.87 -5.39
N ARG A 67 -1.91 4.43 -5.91
CA ARG A 67 -1.93 5.71 -6.62
C ARG A 67 -2.83 5.63 -7.86
N SER A 68 -2.68 4.59 -8.68
CA SER A 68 -3.51 4.41 -9.88
C SER A 68 -5.00 4.29 -9.55
N ALA A 69 -5.37 3.59 -8.47
CA ALA A 69 -6.77 3.49 -8.04
C ALA A 69 -7.31 4.84 -7.56
N LYS A 70 -6.51 5.63 -6.84
CA LYS A 70 -6.87 6.99 -6.42
C LYS A 70 -7.07 7.91 -7.63
N ASP A 71 -6.11 7.92 -8.55
CA ASP A 71 -6.12 8.81 -9.73
C ASP A 71 -7.28 8.50 -10.69
N SER A 72 -7.59 7.22 -10.90
CA SER A 72 -8.59 6.80 -11.87
C SER A 72 -10.04 6.88 -11.36
N VAL A 73 -10.26 6.80 -10.04
CA VAL A 73 -11.60 6.70 -9.46
C VAL A 73 -11.83 7.73 -8.36
N LEU A 74 -10.92 7.83 -7.39
CA LEU A 74 -11.14 8.62 -6.18
C LEU A 74 -11.06 10.13 -6.46
N TRP A 75 -9.96 10.60 -7.05
CA TRP A 75 -9.72 12.02 -7.28
C TRP A 75 -10.73 12.68 -8.23
N PRO A 76 -11.15 12.06 -9.35
CA PRO A 76 -12.20 12.63 -10.20
C PRO A 76 -13.54 12.77 -9.46
N ALA A 77 -13.91 11.76 -8.66
CA ALA A 77 -15.16 11.79 -7.89
C ALA A 77 -15.15 12.90 -6.82
N LEU A 78 -14.04 13.03 -6.07
CA LEU A 78 -13.93 14.09 -5.06
C LEU A 78 -13.95 15.49 -5.67
N ARG A 79 -13.21 15.73 -6.76
CA ARG A 79 -13.22 17.05 -7.43
C ARG A 79 -14.62 17.45 -7.87
N ALA A 80 -15.40 16.52 -8.40
CA ALA A 80 -16.79 16.79 -8.77
C ALA A 80 -17.66 17.13 -7.54
N ARG A 81 -17.48 16.43 -6.42
CA ARG A 81 -18.23 16.64 -5.17
C ARG A 81 -17.84 17.89 -4.40
N LEU A 82 -16.59 18.31 -4.53
CA LEU A 82 -16.02 19.47 -3.86
C LEU A 82 -16.06 20.74 -4.72
N ALA A 83 -16.78 20.73 -5.84
CA ALA A 83 -17.00 21.92 -6.64
C ALA A 83 -17.59 23.05 -5.78
N GLY A 84 -16.89 24.19 -5.72
CA GLY A 84 -17.25 25.33 -4.87
C GLY A 84 -16.77 25.24 -3.41
N ARG A 85 -15.94 24.25 -3.07
CA ARG A 85 -15.32 24.07 -1.74
C ARG A 85 -13.80 24.24 -1.82
N PRO A 86 -13.29 25.50 -1.90
CA PRO A 86 -11.89 25.76 -2.25
C PRO A 86 -10.90 25.18 -1.23
N ARG A 87 -11.21 25.21 0.08
CA ARG A 87 -10.31 24.68 1.12
C ARG A 87 -10.11 23.17 0.99
N GLU A 88 -11.17 22.43 0.72
CA GLU A 88 -11.12 20.99 0.54
C GLU A 88 -10.46 20.59 -0.78
N LEU A 89 -10.56 21.45 -1.81
CA LEU A 89 -9.80 21.27 -3.06
C LEU A 89 -8.30 21.54 -2.86
N GLU A 90 -7.93 22.57 -2.09
CA GLU A 90 -6.54 22.83 -1.69
C GLU A 90 -5.93 21.63 -0.94
N LEU A 91 -6.70 20.96 -0.08
CA LEU A 91 -6.26 19.71 0.57
C LEU A 91 -5.94 18.61 -0.46
N LEU A 92 -6.78 18.43 -1.49
CA LEU A 92 -6.51 17.45 -2.55
C LEU A 92 -5.28 17.80 -3.37
N GLU A 93 -5.10 19.08 -3.68
CA GLU A 93 -3.90 19.57 -4.39
C GLU A 93 -2.64 19.31 -3.55
N SER A 94 -2.69 19.51 -2.23
CA SER A 94 -1.60 19.16 -1.32
C SER A 94 -1.30 17.66 -1.35
N MET A 95 -2.32 16.79 -1.31
CA MET A 95 -2.14 15.33 -1.39
C MET A 95 -1.44 14.90 -2.69
N GLU A 96 -1.79 15.53 -3.82
CA GLU A 96 -1.15 15.24 -5.10
C GLU A 96 0.29 15.77 -5.16
N ALA A 97 0.54 16.97 -4.62
CA ALA A 97 1.88 17.55 -4.54
C ALA A 97 2.83 16.69 -3.70
N GLU A 98 2.39 16.23 -2.54
CA GLU A 98 3.16 15.31 -1.67
C GLU A 98 3.51 14.00 -2.39
N ASN A 99 2.57 13.46 -3.16
CA ASN A 99 2.81 12.27 -3.98
C ASN A 99 3.88 12.52 -5.05
N ALA A 100 3.85 13.69 -5.70
CA ALA A 100 4.83 14.08 -6.71
C ALA A 100 6.23 14.32 -6.12
N GLU A 101 6.33 14.81 -4.88
CA GLU A 101 7.60 14.99 -4.17
C GLU A 101 8.33 13.66 -3.91
N MET A 102 7.59 12.57 -3.73
CA MET A 102 8.18 11.25 -3.51
C MET A 102 8.80 10.63 -4.79
N ASP A 103 8.32 11.00 -5.98
CA ASP A 103 8.79 10.43 -7.25
C ASP A 103 10.30 10.55 -7.51
N PRO A 104 10.94 11.74 -7.34
CA PRO A 104 12.39 11.83 -7.45
C PRO A 104 13.14 11.00 -6.40
N LEU A 105 12.60 10.85 -5.19
CA LEU A 105 13.21 10.04 -4.13
C LEU A 105 13.17 8.55 -4.47
N ILE A 106 12.04 8.06 -5.00
CA ILE A 106 11.90 6.69 -5.50
C ILE A 106 12.95 6.40 -6.59
N ARG A 107 13.14 7.32 -7.54
CA ARG A 107 14.16 7.17 -8.60
C ARG A 107 15.59 7.14 -8.05
N LYS A 108 15.88 7.96 -7.03
CA LYS A 108 17.19 7.97 -6.35
C LYS A 108 17.46 6.64 -5.64
N ILE A 109 16.47 6.09 -4.94
CA ILE A 109 16.57 4.77 -4.28
C ILE A 109 16.76 3.67 -5.32
N ASP A 110 15.99 3.69 -6.41
CA ASP A 110 16.16 2.74 -7.53
C ASP A 110 17.58 2.74 -8.09
N ALA A 111 18.14 3.93 -8.33
CA ALA A 111 19.50 4.08 -8.83
C ALA A 111 20.54 3.57 -7.81
N ALA A 112 20.35 3.86 -6.52
CA ALA A 112 21.24 3.43 -5.44
C ALA A 112 21.26 1.89 -5.31
N LEU A 113 20.09 1.26 -5.36
CA LEU A 113 19.95 -0.20 -5.24
C LEU A 113 20.41 -0.97 -6.49
N SER A 114 20.36 -0.33 -7.67
CA SER A 114 20.75 -0.96 -8.95
C SER A 114 22.26 -0.90 -9.22
N HIS A 115 22.92 0.21 -8.87
CA HIS A 115 24.34 0.42 -9.15
C HIS A 115 25.24 0.07 -7.96
N ASP A 116 24.70 -0.58 -6.94
CA ASP A 116 25.35 -0.82 -5.65
C ASP A 116 25.95 0.46 -5.02
N ARG A 117 25.37 1.63 -5.37
CA ARG A 117 25.77 2.95 -4.85
C ARG A 117 25.12 3.18 -3.49
N ARG A 118 25.35 2.26 -2.56
CA ARG A 118 24.68 2.22 -1.25
C ARG A 118 25.10 3.35 -0.31
N PHE A 119 26.23 4.01 -0.59
CA PHE A 119 26.72 5.12 0.24
C PHE A 119 25.74 6.31 0.32
N ARG A 120 24.83 6.49 -0.64
CA ARG A 120 23.74 7.48 -0.59
C ARG A 120 22.36 6.90 -0.28
N LEU A 121 22.26 5.57 -0.14
CA LEU A 121 20.98 4.91 0.15
C LEU A 121 20.39 5.42 1.45
N ARG A 122 21.24 5.72 2.46
CA ARG A 122 20.83 6.29 3.74
C ARG A 122 20.10 7.62 3.59
N GLU A 123 20.75 8.62 3.01
CA GLU A 123 20.16 9.94 2.76
C GLU A 123 18.82 9.82 2.00
N TYR A 124 18.79 9.01 0.94
CA TYR A 124 17.58 8.85 0.13
C TYR A 124 16.46 8.09 0.84
N ALA A 125 16.80 7.10 1.67
CA ALA A 125 15.85 6.37 2.50
C ALA A 125 15.27 7.27 3.60
N GLU A 126 16.10 8.12 4.22
CA GLU A 126 15.70 9.09 5.24
C GLU A 126 14.69 10.11 4.68
N ASP A 127 15.04 10.76 3.56
CA ASP A 127 14.17 11.72 2.88
C ASP A 127 12.85 11.07 2.45
N PHE A 128 12.93 9.88 1.84
CA PHE A 128 11.76 9.16 1.36
C PHE A 128 10.83 8.73 2.49
N SER A 129 11.39 8.14 3.54
CA SER A 129 10.61 7.66 4.68
C SER A 129 9.96 8.82 5.42
N THR A 130 10.66 9.94 5.59
CA THR A 130 10.10 11.16 6.18
C THR A 130 8.92 11.68 5.36
N SER A 131 9.08 11.78 4.03
CA SER A 131 8.02 12.24 3.14
C SER A 131 6.81 11.30 3.14
N LEU A 132 7.04 9.99 3.04
CA LEU A 132 5.97 8.99 3.05
C LEU A 132 5.20 8.99 4.37
N LEU A 133 5.88 8.99 5.52
CA LEU A 133 5.21 8.96 6.82
C LEU A 133 4.36 10.23 7.01
N ARG A 134 4.90 11.39 6.66
CA ARG A 134 4.16 12.66 6.68
C ARG A 134 2.92 12.59 5.78
N HIS A 135 3.04 12.05 4.57
CA HIS A 135 1.92 11.88 3.65
C HIS A 135 0.83 10.96 4.22
N LEU A 136 1.22 9.80 4.78
CA LEU A 136 0.28 8.85 5.37
C LEU A 136 -0.43 9.44 6.59
N ASP A 137 0.28 10.18 7.44
CA ASP A 137 -0.31 10.83 8.61
C ASP A 137 -1.28 11.94 8.21
N HIS A 138 -0.93 12.75 7.19
CA HIS A 138 -1.81 13.80 6.66
C HIS A 138 -3.05 13.19 5.96
N GLU A 139 -2.89 12.12 5.19
CA GLU A 139 -4.01 11.40 4.58
C GLU A 139 -4.95 10.82 5.65
N GLU A 140 -4.41 10.20 6.70
CA GLU A 140 -5.22 9.61 7.76
C GLU A 140 -5.93 10.64 8.64
N ALA A 141 -5.29 11.79 8.89
CA ALA A 141 -5.83 12.85 9.73
C ALA A 141 -6.90 13.70 9.04
N GLU A 142 -6.72 14.01 7.74
CA GLU A 142 -7.55 15.00 7.06
C GLU A 142 -8.27 14.44 5.84
N ALA A 143 -7.54 13.77 4.94
CA ALA A 143 -8.12 13.32 3.68
C ALA A 143 -9.16 12.20 3.92
N ILE A 144 -8.82 11.14 4.66
CA ILE A 144 -9.73 10.01 4.94
C ILE A 144 -11.04 10.48 5.59
N PRO A 145 -11.05 11.31 6.65
CA PRO A 145 -12.28 11.87 7.19
C PRO A 145 -13.10 12.65 6.15
N LEU A 146 -12.44 13.45 5.31
CA LEU A 146 -13.10 14.14 4.21
C LEU A 146 -13.76 13.15 3.24
N LEU A 147 -13.04 12.09 2.82
CA LEU A 147 -13.58 11.02 1.96
C LEU A 147 -14.84 10.41 2.55
N GLN A 148 -14.81 10.07 3.84
CA GLN A 148 -15.95 9.46 4.54
C GLN A 148 -17.16 10.38 4.61
N SER A 149 -16.94 11.70 4.66
CA SER A 149 -18.01 12.69 4.75
C SER A 149 -18.64 13.08 3.40
N VAL A 150 -17.89 12.92 2.30
CA VAL A 150 -18.28 13.44 0.98
C VAL A 150 -18.69 12.33 0.01
N LEU A 151 -18.04 11.17 0.06
CA LEU A 151 -18.32 10.10 -0.89
C LEU A 151 -19.61 9.37 -0.55
N SER A 152 -20.43 9.16 -1.57
CA SER A 152 -21.54 8.23 -1.48
C SER A 152 -21.04 6.79 -1.34
N GLN A 153 -21.92 5.92 -0.83
CA GLN A 153 -21.63 4.50 -0.74
C GLN A 153 -21.28 3.87 -2.10
N GLN A 154 -21.90 4.35 -3.19
CA GLN A 154 -21.62 3.87 -4.54
C GLN A 154 -20.20 4.23 -5.00
N GLU A 155 -19.78 5.47 -4.77
CA GLU A 155 -18.42 5.92 -5.11
C GLU A 155 -17.37 5.20 -4.26
N TRP A 156 -17.64 4.99 -2.97
CA TRP A 156 -16.74 4.19 -2.12
C TRP A 156 -16.61 2.75 -2.62
N ARG A 157 -17.74 2.10 -2.96
CA ARG A 157 -17.74 0.75 -3.55
C ARG A 157 -16.95 0.70 -4.85
N ALA A 158 -17.10 1.70 -5.72
CA ALA A 158 -16.35 1.80 -6.97
C ALA A 158 -14.84 1.89 -6.74
N TYR A 159 -14.41 2.68 -5.74
CA TYR A 159 -13.00 2.76 -5.35
C TYR A 159 -12.47 1.41 -4.83
N CYS A 160 -13.21 0.75 -3.93
CA CYS A 160 -12.83 -0.59 -3.45
C CYS A 160 -12.82 -1.65 -4.57
N ASP A 161 -13.76 -1.59 -5.51
CA ASP A 161 -13.81 -2.46 -6.68
C ASP A 161 -12.58 -2.26 -7.56
N GLU A 162 -12.17 -1.02 -7.79
CA GLU A 162 -10.98 -0.69 -8.58
C GLU A 162 -9.70 -1.19 -7.90
N GLN A 163 -9.53 -0.96 -6.59
CA GLN A 163 -8.40 -1.53 -5.84
C GLN A 163 -8.35 -3.06 -5.97
N ARG A 164 -9.50 -3.74 -5.80
CA ARG A 164 -9.60 -5.20 -5.97
C ARG A 164 -9.27 -5.64 -7.40
N ARG A 165 -9.70 -4.88 -8.40
CA ARG A 165 -9.40 -5.14 -9.81
C ARG A 165 -7.90 -5.02 -10.10
N GLN A 166 -7.23 -4.01 -9.55
CA GLN A 166 -5.79 -3.81 -9.70
C GLN A 166 -4.98 -4.90 -9.00
N VAL A 167 -5.41 -5.36 -7.82
CA VAL A 167 -4.84 -6.55 -7.17
C VAL A 167 -5.03 -7.78 -8.05
N GLY A 168 -6.26 -8.10 -8.40
CA GLY A 168 -6.62 -9.24 -9.23
C GLY A 168 -6.12 -10.59 -8.70
N TYR A 169 -6.41 -11.66 -9.44
CA TYR A 169 -6.00 -13.02 -9.03
C TYR A 169 -4.48 -13.24 -9.07
N LYS A 170 -3.78 -12.52 -9.95
CA LYS A 170 -2.32 -12.65 -10.10
C LYS A 170 -1.54 -11.87 -9.03
N GLY A 171 -2.08 -10.74 -8.55
CA GLY A 171 -1.45 -9.92 -7.52
C GLY A 171 -1.83 -10.36 -6.10
N ALA A 172 -3.00 -10.98 -5.90
CA ALA A 172 -3.45 -11.45 -4.58
C ALA A 172 -2.42 -12.31 -3.81
N PRO A 173 -1.70 -13.26 -4.45
CA PRO A 173 -0.67 -14.06 -3.78
C PRO A 173 0.53 -13.25 -3.24
N SER A 174 0.75 -12.03 -3.74
CA SER A 174 1.76 -11.12 -3.20
C SER A 174 1.16 -10.09 -2.24
N PHE A 175 -0.03 -9.56 -2.57
CA PHE A 175 -0.66 -8.46 -1.83
C PHE A 175 -1.09 -8.88 -0.42
N PHE A 176 -1.81 -10.00 -0.29
CA PHE A 176 -2.32 -10.42 1.02
C PHE A 176 -1.21 -10.81 1.99
N PRO A 177 -0.20 -11.63 1.62
CA PRO A 177 0.92 -11.89 2.52
C PRO A 177 1.68 -10.61 2.90
N TRP A 178 1.90 -9.69 1.95
CA TRP A 178 2.53 -8.40 2.24
C TRP A 178 1.74 -7.56 3.25
N LEU A 179 0.40 -7.59 3.22
CA LEU A 179 -0.43 -6.94 4.23
C LEU A 179 -0.37 -7.61 5.60
N LEU A 180 -0.29 -8.93 5.62
CA LEU A 180 -0.32 -9.72 6.86
C LEU A 180 1.04 -9.74 7.57
N ASP A 181 2.12 -9.51 6.84
CA ASP A 181 3.48 -9.50 7.36
C ASP A 181 3.67 -8.47 8.48
N GLY A 182 4.10 -8.91 9.67
CA GLY A 182 4.20 -8.07 10.87
C GLY A 182 2.89 -7.46 11.40
N ALA A 183 1.73 -7.74 10.80
CA ALA A 183 0.45 -7.18 11.24
C ALA A 183 -0.05 -7.83 12.55
N PRO A 184 -0.68 -7.06 13.46
CA PRO A 184 -1.30 -7.61 14.67
C PRO A 184 -2.36 -8.67 14.35
N ASP A 185 -2.54 -9.66 15.23
CA ASP A 185 -3.47 -10.77 15.02
C ASP A 185 -4.92 -10.31 14.78
N SER A 186 -5.34 -9.22 15.43
CA SER A 186 -6.64 -8.60 15.21
C SER A 186 -6.81 -8.12 13.77
N THR A 187 -5.84 -7.36 13.25
CA THR A 187 -5.79 -6.88 11.85
C THR A 187 -5.72 -8.05 10.88
N ARG A 188 -4.90 -9.06 11.16
CA ARG A 188 -4.79 -10.28 10.35
C ARG A 188 -6.14 -10.98 10.22
N SER A 189 -6.85 -11.17 11.34
CA SER A 189 -8.18 -11.80 11.32
C SER A 189 -9.16 -10.99 10.48
N GLN A 190 -9.19 -9.66 10.64
CA GLN A 190 -10.12 -8.82 9.88
C GLN A 190 -9.83 -8.86 8.37
N ILE A 191 -8.56 -8.78 7.95
CA ILE A 191 -8.17 -8.88 6.53
C ILE A 191 -8.56 -10.24 5.95
N LEU A 192 -8.28 -11.33 6.67
CA LEU A 192 -8.64 -12.68 6.24
C LEU A 192 -10.16 -12.86 6.17
N ASP A 193 -10.92 -12.13 6.98
CA ASP A 193 -12.39 -12.13 6.92
C ASP A 193 -12.96 -11.43 5.70
N LEU A 194 -12.21 -10.53 5.07
CA LEU A 194 -12.59 -9.92 3.78
C LEU A 194 -12.51 -10.94 2.63
N LEU A 195 -11.65 -11.94 2.75
CA LEU A 195 -11.49 -13.00 1.76
C LEU A 195 -12.64 -14.01 1.81
N SER A 196 -13.10 -14.42 0.62
CA SER A 196 -13.96 -15.58 0.47
C SER A 196 -13.27 -16.84 1.06
N PRO A 197 -14.02 -17.81 1.62
CA PRO A 197 -13.43 -18.97 2.30
C PRO A 197 -12.35 -19.73 1.49
N PRO A 198 -12.51 -19.95 0.18
CA PRO A 198 -11.45 -20.59 -0.63
C PRO A 198 -10.18 -19.75 -0.71
N LEU A 199 -10.29 -18.42 -0.87
CA LEU A 199 -9.14 -17.53 -0.92
C LEU A 199 -8.46 -17.39 0.45
N ARG A 200 -9.24 -17.39 1.53
CA ARG A 200 -8.70 -17.42 2.90
C ARG A 200 -7.86 -18.67 3.13
N PHE A 201 -8.35 -19.82 2.68
CA PHE A 201 -7.60 -21.08 2.74
C PHE A 201 -6.31 -20.98 1.93
N LEU A 202 -6.38 -20.56 0.66
CA LEU A 202 -5.20 -20.38 -0.20
C LEU A 202 -4.19 -19.38 0.38
N CYS A 203 -4.66 -18.29 0.97
CA CYS A 203 -3.82 -17.29 1.60
C CYS A 203 -2.98 -17.92 2.73
N ARG A 204 -3.62 -18.69 3.61
CA ARG A 204 -2.96 -19.34 4.76
C ARG A 204 -2.04 -20.48 4.35
N THR A 205 -2.46 -21.34 3.43
CA THR A 205 -1.76 -22.60 3.14
C THR A 205 -0.77 -22.52 1.98
N VAL A 206 -0.93 -21.53 1.10
CA VAL A 206 -0.16 -21.43 -0.14
C VAL A 206 0.56 -20.09 -0.26
N TRP A 207 -0.14 -18.96 -0.14
CA TRP A 207 0.44 -17.65 -0.44
C TRP A 207 1.40 -17.19 0.65
N GLN A 208 0.99 -17.24 1.91
CA GLN A 208 1.81 -16.79 3.04
C GLN A 208 3.10 -17.63 3.18
N PRO A 209 3.07 -18.98 3.15
CA PRO A 209 4.30 -19.77 3.18
C PRO A 209 5.21 -19.56 1.97
N ARG A 210 4.68 -19.16 0.81
CA ARG A 210 5.51 -18.84 -0.36
C ARG A 210 6.17 -17.47 -0.24
N TYR A 211 5.45 -16.50 0.30
CA TYR A 211 5.98 -15.16 0.59
C TYR A 211 7.11 -15.24 1.62
N GLU A 212 6.93 -16.00 2.69
CA GLU A 212 7.94 -16.18 3.76
C GLU A 212 9.22 -16.92 3.29
N ARG A 213 9.17 -17.65 2.17
CA ARG A 213 10.36 -18.30 1.58
C ARG A 213 11.22 -17.36 0.73
N VAL A 214 10.69 -16.20 0.37
CA VAL A 214 11.43 -15.20 -0.39
C VAL A 214 11.93 -14.16 0.60
N PRO A 215 13.26 -14.02 0.78
CA PRO A 215 13.85 -12.97 1.59
C PRO A 215 13.33 -11.60 1.17
N HIS A 216 12.57 -10.95 2.05
CA HIS A 216 12.12 -9.58 1.87
C HIS A 216 12.71 -8.75 3.00
N TRP A 217 13.56 -7.79 2.65
CA TRP A 217 14.21 -6.92 3.63
C TRP A 217 15.05 -7.67 4.68
N GLU A 218 15.59 -8.84 4.34
CA GLU A 218 16.42 -9.58 5.28
C GLU A 218 17.70 -8.77 5.58
N LEU A 219 17.79 -8.33 6.83
CA LEU A 219 18.99 -7.79 7.44
C LEU A 219 19.62 -8.94 8.18
N THR A 220 20.92 -9.15 7.98
CA THR A 220 21.66 -10.25 8.59
C THR A 220 21.37 -10.28 10.09
N SER A 221 20.70 -11.33 10.57
CA SER A 221 20.72 -11.62 12.01
C SER A 221 22.12 -12.17 12.29
N ALA A 222 22.90 -11.48 13.12
CA ALA A 222 24.17 -12.02 13.59
C ALA A 222 23.92 -13.42 14.17
N ALA A 223 24.54 -14.43 13.56
CA ALA A 223 24.62 -15.77 14.11
C ALA A 223 25.67 -15.82 15.22
#